data_AF-A0A0F9EH73-F1
#
_entry.id   AF-A0A0F9EH73-F1
#
_cell.length_a   1.000
_cell.length_b   1.000
_cell.length_c   1.000
_cell.angle_alpha   90.00
_cell.angle_beta   90.00
_cell.angle_gamma   90.00
#
_symmetry.space_group_name_H-M   'P 1'
#
loop_
_entity.id
_entity.type
_entity.pdbx_description
1 polymer ?
#
loop_
_entity_poly.entity_id
_entity_poly.type
_entity_poly.pdbx_seq_one_letter_code
_entity_poly.pdbx_strand_id
1 'polypeptide(L)'
;ILTNNELNNNPIFPTEIKEEILHSPYYLLIFISREDVVKVSIFPTKNKSIKKILVKLKEFSPDLVKGISNVLNKLNLSKQILHTTGLCYEMEKCFYETYFIGDPIDSGNLTVDSIKEKFMTVANVISVIIEDIPTLT
;
A
#
# COMPACT_ATOMS: atom_id res chain seq x y z
N ILE A 1 -25.56 8.04 4.43
CA ILE A 1 -24.83 7.45 5.58
C ILE A 1 -25.40 6.04 5.77
N LEU A 2 -24.56 5.02 5.71
CA LEU A 2 -24.93 3.65 6.09
C LEU A 2 -24.51 3.45 7.55
N THR A 3 -25.43 3.01 8.39
CA THR A 3 -25.15 2.68 9.79
C THR A 3 -24.48 1.32 9.92
N ASN A 4 -23.79 1.07 11.04
CA ASN A 4 -23.21 -0.25 11.32
C ASN A 4 -24.27 -1.37 11.30
N ASN A 5 -25.49 -1.09 11.77
CA ASN A 5 -26.59 -2.05 11.72
C ASN A 5 -27.03 -2.36 10.29
N GLU A 6 -27.12 -1.35 9.42
CA GLU A 6 -27.46 -1.56 8.01
C GLU A 6 -26.36 -2.32 7.26
N LEU A 7 -25.08 -2.08 7.58
CA LEU A 7 -23.97 -2.84 6.99
C LEU A 7 -23.95 -4.29 7.48
N ASN A 8 -24.18 -4.52 8.78
CA ASN A 8 -24.24 -5.86 9.38
C ASN A 8 -25.35 -6.72 8.79
N ASN A 9 -26.51 -6.13 8.56
CA ASN A 9 -27.66 -6.83 8.00
C ASN A 9 -27.64 -6.92 6.47
N ASN A 10 -26.62 -6.34 5.80
CA ASN A 10 -26.56 -6.32 4.34
C ASN A 10 -26.21 -7.72 3.79
N PRO A 11 -27.07 -8.36 2.99
CA PRO A 11 -26.83 -9.72 2.50
C PRO A 11 -25.71 -9.82 1.44
N ILE A 12 -25.27 -8.69 0.89
CA ILE A 12 -24.23 -8.64 -0.15
C ILE A 12 -22.85 -8.97 0.42
N PHE A 13 -22.57 -8.57 1.65
CA PHE A 13 -21.26 -8.78 2.27
C PHE A 13 -21.22 -10.11 3.05
N PRO A 14 -20.22 -10.97 2.79
CA PRO A 14 -19.96 -12.15 3.61
C PRO A 14 -19.78 -11.81 5.08
N THR A 15 -20.25 -12.68 5.97
CA THR A 15 -20.18 -12.48 7.43
C THR A 15 -18.75 -12.29 7.93
N GLU A 16 -17.81 -13.11 7.46
CA GLU A 16 -16.38 -13.02 7.81
C GLU A 16 -15.80 -11.63 7.46
N ILE A 17 -16.17 -11.09 6.29
CA ILE A 17 -15.74 -9.75 5.86
C ILE A 17 -16.32 -8.67 6.76
N LYS A 18 -17.59 -8.78 7.18
CA LYS A 18 -18.20 -7.83 8.11
C LYS A 18 -17.48 -7.83 9.45
N GLU A 19 -17.16 -9.01 9.98
CA GLU A 19 -16.46 -9.15 11.26
C GLU A 19 -15.05 -8.55 11.23
N GLU A 20 -14.32 -8.67 10.12
CA GLU A 20 -12.99 -8.08 9.97
C GLU A 20 -13.01 -6.57 9.72
N ILE A 21 -13.92 -6.10 8.86
CA ILE A 21 -14.01 -4.70 8.47
C ILE A 21 -14.57 -3.87 9.62
N LEU A 22 -15.72 -4.23 10.20
CA LEU A 22 -16.49 -3.36 11.10
C LEU A 22 -15.82 -3.06 12.44
N HIS A 23 -14.88 -3.90 12.88
CA HIS A 23 -14.18 -3.71 14.16
C HIS A 23 -12.85 -2.96 14.01
N SER A 24 -12.49 -2.56 12.79
CA SER A 24 -11.23 -1.86 12.55
C SER A 24 -11.36 -0.35 12.83
N PRO A 25 -10.46 0.23 13.65
CA PRO A 25 -10.49 1.65 14.00
C PRO A 25 -9.98 2.57 12.88
N TYR A 26 -9.25 2.03 11.90
CA TYR A 26 -8.70 2.79 10.79
C TYR A 26 -8.92 2.06 9.46
N TYR A 27 -8.96 2.85 8.38
CA TYR A 27 -9.09 2.33 7.01
C TYR A 27 -8.14 3.08 6.08
N LEU A 28 -7.35 2.34 5.32
CA LEU A 28 -6.59 2.89 4.20
C LEU A 28 -7.51 2.93 2.97
N LEU A 29 -7.66 4.12 2.40
CA LEU A 29 -8.48 4.34 1.22
C LEU A 29 -7.57 4.69 0.05
N ILE A 30 -7.63 3.87 -1.00
CA ILE A 30 -6.84 4.05 -2.22
C ILE A 30 -7.81 4.35 -3.36
N PHE A 31 -7.66 5.54 -3.93
CA PHE A 31 -8.44 6.02 -5.05
C PHE A 31 -7.58 5.96 -6.31
N ILE A 32 -8.04 5.21 -7.31
CA ILE A 32 -7.39 5.11 -8.62
C ILE A 32 -8.40 5.54 -9.67
N SER A 33 -8.04 6.56 -10.44
CA SER A 33 -8.82 7.02 -11.59
C SER A 33 -8.00 6.83 -12.87
N ARG A 34 -8.59 6.13 -13.84
CA ARG A 34 -8.09 5.91 -15.21
C ARG A 34 -9.24 6.24 -16.17
N GLU A 35 -8.95 6.43 -17.46
CA GLU A 35 -9.92 6.88 -18.47
C GLU A 35 -11.28 6.15 -18.38
N ASP A 36 -11.27 4.82 -18.23
CA ASP A 36 -12.48 4.01 -18.22
C ASP A 36 -12.87 3.42 -16.85
N VAL A 37 -12.09 3.69 -15.79
CA VAL A 37 -12.34 3.06 -14.49
C VAL A 37 -11.98 3.96 -13.31
N VAL A 38 -12.94 4.07 -12.39
CA VAL A 38 -12.72 4.59 -11.04
C VAL A 38 -12.78 3.42 -10.07
N LYS A 39 -11.69 3.22 -9.32
CA LYS A 39 -11.59 2.19 -8.29
C LYS A 39 -11.33 2.85 -6.94
N VAL A 40 -12.18 2.54 -5.98
CA VAL A 40 -11.95 2.82 -4.55
C VAL A 40 -11.68 1.50 -3.86
N SER A 41 -10.49 1.37 -3.27
CA SER A 41 -10.13 0.21 -2.45
C SER A 41 -10.05 0.64 -1.00
N ILE A 42 -10.69 -0.12 -0.11
CA ILE A 42 -10.75 0.17 1.32
C ILE A 42 -10.11 -1.02 2.04
N PHE A 43 -9.04 -0.75 2.79
CA PHE A 43 -8.32 -1.76 3.55
C PHE A 43 -8.45 -1.45 5.05
N PRO A 44 -9.17 -2.29 5.81
CA PRO A 44 -9.27 -2.12 7.26
C PRO A 44 -7.91 -2.38 7.92
N THR A 45 -7.61 -1.65 8.99
CA THR A 45 -6.41 -1.89 9.80
C THR A 45 -6.60 -1.43 11.24
N LYS A 46 -5.93 -2.12 12.16
CA LYS A 46 -5.85 -1.74 13.58
C LYS A 46 -4.80 -0.66 13.82
N ASN A 47 -3.86 -0.49 12.90
CA ASN A 47 -2.72 0.40 13.06
C ASN A 47 -2.99 1.76 12.43
N LYS A 48 -2.79 2.82 13.23
CA LYS A 48 -2.89 4.20 12.78
C LYS A 48 -1.72 4.59 11.87
N SER A 49 -0.53 4.07 12.16
CA SER A 49 0.68 4.38 11.41
C SER A 49 0.71 3.57 10.11
N ILE A 50 0.54 4.27 8.99
CA ILE A 50 0.64 3.71 7.66
C ILE A 50 1.66 4.52 6.90
N LYS A 51 2.60 3.83 6.26
CA LYS A 51 3.63 4.43 5.43
C LYS A 51 3.47 3.94 4.00
N LYS A 52 3.90 4.77 3.05
CA LYS A 52 3.92 4.47 1.62
C LYS A 52 5.35 4.51 1.11
N ILE A 53 5.78 3.43 0.46
CA ILE A 53 6.96 3.43 -0.41
C ILE A 53 6.48 3.79 -1.81
N LEU A 54 6.92 4.93 -2.32
CA LEU A 54 6.70 5.36 -3.70
C LEU A 54 8.00 5.16 -4.49
N VAL A 55 7.96 4.23 -5.45
CA VAL A 55 9.09 3.90 -6.31
C VAL A 55 8.81 4.44 -7.70
N LYS A 56 9.65 5.34 -8.20
CA LYS A 56 9.62 5.77 -9.59
C LYS A 56 10.43 4.79 -10.42
N LEU A 57 9.86 4.36 -11.54
CA LEU A 57 10.36 3.31 -12.40
C LEU A 57 10.54 3.85 -13.82
N LYS A 58 11.52 3.32 -14.53
CA LYS A 58 11.65 3.58 -15.97
C LYS A 58 10.52 2.94 -16.77
N GLU A 59 10.20 1.69 -16.46
CA GLU A 59 9.13 0.90 -17.06
C GLU A 59 8.79 -0.28 -16.15
N PHE A 60 7.63 -0.91 -16.32
CA PHE A 60 7.35 -2.19 -15.66
C PHE A 60 7.91 -3.36 -16.46
N SER A 61 8.59 -4.26 -15.75
CA SER A 61 8.95 -5.58 -16.26
C SER A 61 8.68 -6.65 -15.21
N PRO A 62 8.46 -7.92 -15.61
CA PRO A 62 8.31 -9.02 -14.65
C PRO A 62 9.49 -9.14 -13.67
N ASP A 63 10.71 -8.88 -14.14
CA ASP A 63 11.92 -8.97 -13.31
C ASP A 63 12.03 -7.81 -12.32
N LEU A 64 11.59 -6.61 -12.71
CA LEU A 64 11.48 -5.48 -11.78
C LEU A 64 10.52 -5.80 -10.63
N VAL A 65 9.32 -6.32 -10.96
CA VAL A 65 8.31 -6.66 -9.94
C VAL A 65 8.84 -7.74 -8.99
N LYS A 66 9.53 -8.76 -9.52
CA LYS A 66 10.23 -9.77 -8.70
C LYS A 66 11.31 -9.14 -7.83
N GLY A 67 12.12 -8.22 -8.37
CA GLY A 67 13.15 -7.51 -7.64
C GLY A 67 12.60 -6.71 -6.46
N ILE A 68 11.52 -5.96 -6.69
CA ILE A 68 10.78 -5.23 -5.66
C ILE A 68 10.24 -6.19 -4.59
N SER A 69 9.58 -7.27 -4.99
CA SER A 69 9.06 -8.27 -4.05
C SER A 69 10.18 -8.89 -3.20
N ASN A 70 11.34 -9.14 -3.78
CA ASN A 70 12.51 -9.67 -3.06
C ASN A 70 13.04 -8.67 -2.03
N VAL A 71 13.07 -7.37 -2.36
CA VAL A 71 13.46 -6.33 -1.40
C VAL A 71 12.48 -6.29 -0.24
N LEU A 72 11.17 -6.26 -0.52
CA LEU A 72 10.12 -6.25 0.52
C LEU A 72 10.24 -7.46 1.46
N ASN A 73 10.50 -8.65 0.91
CA ASN A 73 10.73 -9.86 1.69
C ASN A 73 12.00 -9.78 2.54
N LYS A 74 13.13 -9.32 1.99
CA LYS A 74 14.40 -9.17 2.72
C LYS A 74 14.33 -8.16 3.86
N LEU A 75 13.49 -7.14 3.71
CA LEU A 75 13.22 -6.14 4.74
C LEU A 75 12.17 -6.61 5.77
N ASN A 76 11.64 -7.83 5.63
CA ASN A 76 10.53 -8.36 6.43
C ASN A 76 9.26 -7.50 6.38
N LEU A 77 9.10 -6.69 5.33
CA LEU A 77 7.95 -5.81 5.15
C LEU A 77 6.75 -6.53 4.53
N SER A 78 6.95 -7.67 3.87
CA SER A 78 5.88 -8.36 3.12
C SER A 78 4.66 -8.74 3.96
N LYS A 79 4.86 -9.06 5.25
CA LYS A 79 3.76 -9.37 6.18
C LYS A 79 3.00 -8.14 6.68
N GLN A 80 3.56 -6.94 6.47
CA GLN A 80 3.00 -5.67 6.92
C GLN A 80 2.31 -4.91 5.79
N ILE A 81 2.32 -5.45 4.57
CA ILE A 81 1.72 -4.83 3.39
C ILE A 81 0.20 -4.86 3.52
N LEU A 82 -0.41 -3.68 3.39
CA LEU A 82 -1.85 -3.51 3.26
C LEU A 82 -2.26 -3.55 1.79
N HIS A 83 -1.48 -2.91 0.93
CA HIS A 83 -1.76 -2.88 -0.50
C HIS A 83 -0.52 -2.56 -1.33
N THR A 84 -0.48 -3.06 -2.56
CA THR A 84 0.46 -2.63 -3.58
C THR A 84 -0.28 -2.30 -4.87
N THR A 85 0.18 -1.25 -5.56
CA THR A 85 -0.38 -0.87 -6.85
C THR A 85 0.71 -0.36 -7.77
N GLY A 86 0.53 -0.61 -9.06
CA GLY A 86 1.43 -0.17 -10.12
C GLY A 86 0.65 0.66 -11.14
N LEU A 87 1.26 1.73 -11.61
CA LEU A 87 0.61 2.74 -12.42
C LEU A 87 1.61 3.36 -13.39
N CYS A 88 1.29 3.37 -14.68
CA CYS A 88 2.03 4.16 -15.65
C CYS A 88 1.12 5.23 -16.22
N TYR A 89 1.62 6.45 -16.23
CA TYR A 89 1.03 7.57 -16.95
C TYR A 89 1.94 7.97 -18.10
N GLU A 90 1.34 8.37 -19.23
CA GLU A 90 2.08 8.93 -20.38
C GLU A 90 3.27 8.09 -20.88
N MET A 91 3.09 6.76 -20.98
CA MET A 91 4.06 5.73 -21.42
C MET A 91 5.40 5.63 -20.65
N GLU A 92 5.89 6.70 -20.00
CA GLU A 92 7.23 6.79 -19.41
C GLU A 92 7.23 7.14 -17.91
N LYS A 93 6.07 7.44 -17.31
CA LYS A 93 5.96 7.76 -15.88
C LYS A 93 5.34 6.60 -15.13
N CYS A 94 6.16 5.59 -14.83
CA CYS A 94 5.74 4.43 -14.07
C CYS A 94 6.06 4.58 -12.58
N PHE A 95 5.08 4.28 -11.74
CA PHE A 95 5.16 4.31 -10.29
C PHE A 95 4.67 3.00 -9.71
N TYR A 96 5.40 2.53 -8.71
CA TYR A 96 4.99 1.42 -7.87
C TYR A 96 4.84 1.92 -6.44
N GLU A 97 3.67 1.66 -5.87
CA GLU A 97 3.31 2.07 -4.52
C GLU A 97 3.13 0.83 -3.65
N THR A 98 3.67 0.88 -2.44
CA THR A 98 3.40 -0.11 -1.40
C THR A 98 3.02 0.59 -0.12
N TYR A 99 1.85 0.25 0.38
CA TYR A 99 1.31 0.75 1.64
C TYR A 99 1.46 -0.34 2.70
N PHE A 100 2.01 0.02 3.84
CA PHE A 100 2.34 -0.95 4.88
C PHE A 100 2.23 -0.33 6.27
N ILE A 101 2.10 -1.20 7.28
CA ILE A 101 2.08 -0.81 8.69
C ILE A 101 3.44 -0.21 9.07
N GLY A 102 3.42 1.00 9.62
CA GLY A 102 4.62 1.83 9.87
C GLY A 102 5.49 1.40 11.05
N ASP A 103 5.00 0.51 11.92
CA ASP A 103 5.66 0.08 13.17
C ASP A 103 7.15 -0.27 13.02
N PRO A 104 7.62 -0.99 11.98
CA PRO A 104 9.03 -1.31 11.84
C PRO A 104 9.94 -0.08 11.69
N ILE A 105 9.43 1.00 11.10
CA ILE A 105 10.15 2.26 10.95
C ILE A 105 10.03 3.09 12.24
N ASP A 106 8.82 3.17 12.79
CA ASP A 106 8.56 3.97 13.99
C ASP A 106 9.29 3.42 15.22
N SER A 107 9.49 2.10 15.30
CA SER A 107 10.27 1.45 16.35
C SER A 107 11.78 1.51 16.15
N GLY A 108 12.26 2.08 15.04
CA GLY A 108 13.69 2.14 14.69
C GLY A 108 14.31 0.82 14.23
N ASN A 109 13.51 -0.25 14.05
CA ASN A 109 14.00 -1.53 13.53
C ASN A 109 14.45 -1.43 12.07
N LEU A 110 13.90 -0.47 11.33
CA LEU A 110 14.20 -0.21 9.94
C LEU A 110 14.29 1.29 9.69
N THR A 111 15.34 1.75 9.02
CA THR A 111 15.49 3.18 8.70
C THR A 111 15.01 3.48 7.29
N VAL A 112 14.46 4.69 7.09
CA VAL A 112 14.05 5.19 5.76
C VAL A 112 15.20 5.05 4.75
N ASP A 113 16.43 5.38 5.15
CA ASP A 113 17.59 5.32 4.27
C ASP A 113 17.94 3.87 3.88
N SER A 114 17.88 2.94 4.83
CA SER A 114 18.14 1.52 4.53
C SER A 114 17.11 0.95 3.53
N ILE A 115 15.86 1.38 3.60
CA ILE A 115 14.83 0.99 2.63
C ILE A 115 15.17 1.53 1.26
N LYS A 116 15.45 2.84 1.17
CA LYS A 116 15.82 3.51 -0.09
C LYS A 116 17.01 2.81 -0.74
N GLU A 117 18.08 2.59 0.02
CA GLU A 117 19.28 1.91 -0.47
C GLU A 117 18.95 0.54 -1.06
N LYS A 118 18.14 -0.29 -0.37
CA LYS A 118 17.78 -1.62 -0.88
C LYS A 118 16.96 -1.54 -2.16
N PHE A 119 15.97 -0.65 -2.23
CA PHE A 119 15.16 -0.49 -3.45
C PHE A 119 15.98 0.05 -4.63
N MET A 120 16.95 0.93 -4.39
CA MET A 120 17.85 1.45 -5.44
C MET A 120 18.78 0.36 -6.03
N THR A 121 18.92 -0.81 -5.38
CA THR A 121 19.64 -1.95 -5.97
C THR A 121 18.85 -2.69 -7.05
N VAL A 122 17.55 -2.43 -7.15
CA VAL A 122 16.69 -3.04 -8.18
C VAL A 122 16.88 -2.28 -9.49
N ALA A 123 17.21 -3.01 -10.57
CA ALA A 123 17.38 -2.43 -11.89
C ALA A 123 16.13 -1.64 -12.33
N ASN A 124 16.31 -0.53 -13.05
CA ASN A 124 15.25 0.35 -13.55
C ASN A 124 14.47 1.14 -12.47
N VAL A 125 14.85 1.07 -11.20
CA VAL A 125 14.41 2.02 -10.17
C VAL A 125 15.14 3.35 -10.37
N ILE A 126 14.37 4.44 -10.45
CA ILE A 126 14.88 5.80 -10.65
C ILE A 126 15.00 6.52 -9.31
N SER A 127 13.97 6.41 -8.46
CA SER A 127 13.95 7.07 -7.15
C SER A 127 12.98 6.38 -6.20
N VAL A 128 13.22 6.53 -4.90
CA VAL A 128 12.41 5.94 -3.84
C VAL A 128 12.11 7.02 -2.79
N ILE A 129 10.83 7.19 -2.48
CA ILE A 129 10.35 8.09 -1.43
C ILE A 129 9.56 7.26 -0.44
N ILE A 130 9.71 7.56 0.85
CA ILE A 130 8.87 7.01 1.91
C ILE A 130 8.09 8.16 2.53
N GLU A 131 6.78 8.03 2.59
CA GLU A 131 5.84 9.05 3.06
C GLU A 131 4.95 8.49 4.15
N ASP A 132 4.62 9.30 5.15
CA ASP A 132 3.55 9.00 6.10
C ASP A 132 2.20 9.26 5.42
N ILE A 133 1.27 8.33 5.58
CA ILE A 133 -0.11 8.53 5.13
C ILE A 133 -0.89 9.23 6.26
N PRO A 134 -1.35 10.48 6.05
CA PRO A 134 -2.04 11.21 7.09
C PRO A 134 -3.39 10.57 7.40
N THR A 135 -3.72 10.47 8.68
CA THR A 135 -5.09 10.16 9.10
C THR A 135 -5.95 11.40 8.91
N LEU A 136 -7.05 11.28 8.16
CA LEU A 136 -8.06 12.33 8.08
C LEU A 136 -8.81 12.37 9.42
N THR A 137 -8.74 13.49 10.12
CA THR A 137 -9.47 13.78 11.36
C THR A 137 -10.67 14.68 11.10
#